data_AF-A0A8I2B888-F1
#
_entry.id   AF-A0A8I2B888-F1
#
_cell.length_a   1.000
_cell.length_b   1.000
_cell.length_c   1.000
_cell.angle_alpha   90.00
_cell.angle_beta   90.00
_cell.angle_gamma   90.00
#
_symmetry.space_group_name_H-M   'P 1'
#
loop_
_entity.id
_entity.type
_entity.pdbx_description
1 polymer ?
#
loop_
_entity_poly.entity_id
_entity_poly.type
_entity_poly.pdbx_seq_one_letter_code
_entity_poly.pdbx_strand_id
1 'polypeptide(L)'
;MKKAMKGLMAGSLIVALLATMGCGGDDKKKAPAPKNETKQTATKQDKAPEVKKEVVRPVPKSKLYKYATYLNDVEKLPPMTDEVIAEFEKHAKTIQIAPEDKKKWRNGIWVFNAPVQKKGAQVYTYHWTAELDGHHDSEFTNDKGKKINEQHFAHIDMTADGKTEKLRSVRVIKYHVTKETGEKGKLEELYKQTFK
;
A
#
# COMPACT_ATOMS: atom_id res chain seq x y z
N MET A 1 -43.24 41.27 -1.49
CA MET A 1 -42.44 40.61 -0.45
C MET A 1 -41.16 40.08 -1.12
N LYS A 2 -40.06 40.85 -1.24
CA LYS A 2 -38.89 40.92 -0.34
C LYS A 2 -38.64 39.55 0.34
N LYS A 3 -37.54 38.82 0.11
CA LYS A 3 -36.13 39.22 0.32
C LYS A 3 -35.18 38.39 -0.58
N ALA A 4 -34.35 39.08 -1.36
CA ALA A 4 -33.03 38.58 -1.78
C ALA A 4 -32.02 39.10 -0.75
N MET A 5 -31.29 38.20 -0.10
CA MET A 5 -30.29 38.58 0.90
C MET A 5 -28.94 38.78 0.21
N LYS A 6 -28.49 40.03 0.26
CA LYS A 6 -27.15 40.49 -0.07
C LYS A 6 -26.13 39.89 0.90
N GLY A 7 -24.96 39.54 0.38
CA GLY A 7 -23.76 39.26 1.15
C GLY A 7 -22.53 39.63 0.30
N LEU A 8 -22.11 40.89 0.39
CA LEU A 8 -20.87 41.43 -0.15
C LEU A 8 -20.06 41.94 1.05
N MET A 9 -18.86 41.39 1.27
CA MET A 9 -17.72 41.97 2.00
C MET A 9 -16.50 41.12 1.58
N ALA A 10 -15.59 41.54 0.71
CA ALA A 10 -14.60 42.63 0.80
C ALA A 10 -13.41 42.32 1.74
N GLY A 11 -12.21 42.22 1.13
CA GLY A 11 -10.87 42.41 1.72
C GLY A 11 -10.36 41.31 2.65
N SER A 12 -9.07 40.95 2.73
CA SER A 12 -7.88 41.74 2.44
C SER A 12 -6.69 40.83 2.07
N LEU A 13 -6.02 41.20 0.98
CA LEU A 13 -4.66 40.83 0.62
C LEU A 13 -3.69 41.64 1.51
N ILE A 14 -2.72 41.03 2.18
CA ILE A 14 -1.52 41.76 2.66
C ILE A 14 -0.29 40.93 2.35
N VAL A 15 0.55 41.50 1.48
CA VAL A 15 1.90 41.08 1.14
C VAL A 15 2.87 42.14 1.67
N ALA A 16 3.96 41.64 2.24
CA ALA A 16 5.32 42.19 2.33
C ALA A 16 5.73 43.23 3.39
N LEU A 17 6.81 42.81 4.07
CA LEU A 17 8.06 43.50 4.43
C LEU A 17 8.01 44.68 5.41
N LEU A 18 8.88 44.62 6.43
CA LEU A 18 10.04 45.52 6.50
C LEU A 18 11.07 45.06 7.53
N ALA A 19 12.34 45.23 7.14
CA ALA A 19 13.54 45.09 7.93
C ALA A 19 13.83 46.37 8.74
N THR A 20 14.57 46.21 9.84
CA THR A 20 15.33 47.27 10.55
C THR A 20 16.61 46.59 11.07
N MET A 21 17.84 46.85 10.60
CA MET A 21 18.68 48.05 10.48
C MET A 21 19.85 47.99 11.48
N GLY A 22 21.05 48.34 10.99
CA GLY A 22 22.32 48.47 11.72
C GLY A 22 23.49 48.13 10.79
N CYS A 23 23.92 48.95 9.82
CA CYS A 23 24.49 50.32 9.83
C CYS A 23 26.05 50.32 9.88
N GLY A 24 26.65 51.02 8.91
CA GLY A 24 28.07 51.33 8.75
C GLY A 24 28.74 50.48 7.65
N GLY A 25 29.34 50.98 6.59
CA GLY A 25 29.68 52.34 6.13
C GLY A 25 30.72 52.18 5.01
N ASP A 26 30.57 52.95 3.93
CA ASP A 26 31.56 53.32 2.91
C ASP A 26 32.22 52.28 1.95
N ASP A 27 31.73 52.30 0.70
CA ASP A 27 32.47 52.63 -0.53
C ASP A 27 33.81 51.94 -0.89
N LYS A 28 33.78 51.00 -1.85
CA LYS A 28 34.29 51.18 -3.25
C LYS A 28 34.48 49.86 -4.03
N LYS A 29 33.94 49.87 -5.27
CA LYS A 29 34.43 49.25 -6.52
C LYS A 29 34.66 47.72 -6.59
N LYS A 30 33.88 47.08 -7.47
CA LYS A 30 34.26 46.52 -8.82
C LYS A 30 33.61 45.14 -9.06
N ALA A 31 32.79 45.03 -10.11
CA ALA A 31 32.27 43.77 -10.64
C ALA A 31 33.36 42.99 -11.44
N PRO A 32 33.06 41.80 -12.02
CA PRO A 32 32.62 40.55 -11.40
C PRO A 32 33.56 39.36 -11.73
N ALA A 33 33.44 38.27 -10.94
CA ALA A 33 33.85 36.85 -11.11
C ALA A 33 35.11 36.46 -11.94
N PRO A 34 35.94 35.50 -11.46
CA PRO A 34 35.81 34.14 -12.00
C PRO A 34 36.12 32.97 -11.03
N LYS A 35 35.76 31.77 -11.51
CA LYS A 35 36.00 30.40 -11.00
C LYS A 35 37.45 30.14 -10.58
N ASN A 36 37.70 29.34 -9.53
CA ASN A 36 38.09 27.93 -9.60
C ASN A 36 38.55 27.39 -8.22
N GLU A 37 38.25 26.11 -7.98
CA GLU A 37 39.06 25.07 -7.31
C GLU A 37 39.95 25.46 -6.11
N THR A 38 39.79 24.79 -4.96
CA THR A 38 40.85 23.98 -4.29
C THR A 38 40.32 23.36 -2.98
N LYS A 39 40.19 22.02 -3.00
CA LYS A 39 40.69 20.99 -2.05
C LYS A 39 40.83 21.28 -0.54
N GLN A 40 40.53 20.20 0.21
CA GLN A 40 40.87 19.87 1.62
C GLN A 40 39.80 20.29 2.66
N THR A 41 39.27 19.44 3.54
CA THR A 41 39.64 18.11 4.06
C THR A 41 38.36 17.37 4.46
N ALA A 42 38.09 16.21 3.87
CA ALA A 42 37.01 15.33 4.34
C ALA A 42 37.53 14.47 5.50
N THR A 43 37.05 14.77 6.70
CA THR A 43 37.18 13.92 7.88
C THR A 43 36.48 12.59 7.58
N LYS A 44 37.24 11.49 7.58
CA LYS A 44 36.69 10.13 7.64
C LYS A 44 35.91 10.01 8.94
N GLN A 45 34.59 10.12 8.88
CA GLN A 45 33.72 9.49 9.86
C GLN A 45 33.66 8.02 9.49
N ASP A 46 34.33 7.20 10.30
CA ASP A 46 34.17 5.75 10.29
C ASP A 46 32.68 5.42 10.43
N LYS A 47 32.05 5.02 9.32
CA LYS A 47 30.74 4.36 9.37
C LYS A 47 30.96 3.06 10.14
N ALA A 48 30.48 3.02 11.37
CA ALA A 48 30.29 1.78 12.10
C ALA A 48 29.62 0.77 11.17
N PRO A 49 30.10 -0.49 11.10
CA PRO A 49 29.45 -1.50 10.27
C PRO A 49 27.99 -1.58 10.71
N GLU A 50 27.07 -1.20 9.84
CA GLU A 50 25.65 -1.46 10.03
C GLU A 50 25.53 -2.96 10.19
N VAL A 51 25.33 -3.40 11.44
CA VAL A 51 24.99 -4.79 11.76
C VAL A 51 23.75 -5.08 10.93
N LYS A 52 23.92 -5.86 9.86
CA LYS A 52 22.80 -6.36 9.06
C LYS A 52 21.93 -7.15 10.02
N LYS A 53 20.90 -6.50 10.58
CA LYS A 53 19.89 -7.18 11.38
C LYS A 53 19.39 -8.32 10.51
N GLU A 54 19.59 -9.53 10.99
CA GLU A 54 19.09 -10.72 10.34
C GLU A 54 17.59 -10.53 10.11
N VAL A 55 17.18 -10.54 8.85
CA VAL A 55 15.80 -10.28 8.46
C VAL A 55 15.01 -11.55 8.76
N VAL A 56 14.39 -11.60 9.94
CA VAL A 56 13.56 -12.73 10.35
C VAL A 56 12.20 -12.63 9.66
N ARG A 57 11.96 -13.52 8.70
CA ARG A 57 10.67 -13.56 8.00
C ARG A 57 9.60 -14.24 8.87
N PRO A 58 8.35 -13.75 8.83
CA PRO A 58 7.24 -14.38 9.52
C PRO A 58 6.98 -15.80 8.97
N VAL A 59 6.74 -16.77 9.86
CA VAL A 59 6.36 -18.15 9.52
C VAL A 59 4.82 -18.25 9.47
N PRO A 60 4.21 -18.67 8.35
CA PRO A 60 2.76 -18.84 8.25
C PRO A 60 2.23 -19.88 9.24
N LYS A 61 1.05 -19.59 9.82
CA LYS A 61 0.34 -20.53 10.70
C LYS A 61 -0.57 -21.51 9.94
N SER A 62 -0.86 -21.24 8.66
CA SER A 62 -1.61 -22.14 7.77
C SER A 62 -0.75 -22.49 6.56
N LYS A 63 -0.95 -23.69 6.00
CA LYS A 63 -0.30 -24.15 4.76
C LYS A 63 -0.93 -23.54 3.50
N LEU A 64 -2.10 -22.91 3.62
CA LEU A 64 -2.85 -22.35 2.48
C LEU A 64 -2.39 -20.95 2.07
N TYR A 65 -1.61 -20.27 2.91
CA TYR A 65 -1.07 -18.95 2.61
C TYR A 65 0.41 -18.81 2.96
N LYS A 66 1.04 -17.82 2.33
CA LYS A 66 2.39 -17.36 2.65
C LYS A 66 2.37 -15.86 2.87
N TYR A 67 3.34 -15.34 3.61
CA TYR A 67 3.55 -13.91 3.69
C TYR A 67 4.13 -13.39 2.37
N ALA A 68 3.70 -12.19 1.96
CA ALA A 68 4.32 -11.47 0.87
C ALA A 68 5.80 -11.21 1.17
N THR A 69 6.64 -11.24 0.13
CA THR A 69 8.11 -11.16 0.28
C THR A 69 8.61 -9.83 0.86
N TYR A 70 7.79 -8.77 0.79
CA TYR A 70 8.10 -7.47 1.38
C TYR A 70 7.83 -7.41 2.90
N LEU A 71 7.15 -8.42 3.46
CA LEU A 71 6.87 -8.51 4.89
C LEU A 71 8.05 -9.16 5.62
N ASN A 72 8.72 -8.35 6.42
CA ASN A 72 9.99 -8.70 7.06
C ASN A 72 9.91 -8.73 8.59
N ASP A 73 8.73 -8.50 9.18
CA ASP A 73 8.60 -8.25 10.62
C ASP A 73 7.20 -8.66 11.12
N VAL A 74 7.13 -9.67 11.99
CA VAL A 74 5.89 -10.15 12.61
C VAL A 74 5.24 -9.12 13.54
N GLU A 75 6.03 -8.25 14.17
CA GLU A 75 5.51 -7.29 15.17
C GLU A 75 4.72 -6.16 14.52
N LYS A 76 4.85 -6.03 13.20
CA LYS A 76 4.19 -5.05 12.35
C LYS A 76 2.98 -5.62 11.61
N LEU A 77 2.59 -6.86 11.92
CA LEU A 77 1.44 -7.53 11.32
C LEU A 77 0.29 -7.64 12.32
N PRO A 78 -0.95 -7.71 11.84
CA PRO A 78 -2.08 -7.95 12.72
C PRO A 78 -1.96 -9.34 13.38
N PRO A 79 -2.50 -9.53 14.60
CA PRO A 79 -2.49 -10.82 15.28
C PRO A 79 -3.16 -11.91 14.45
N MET A 80 -2.44 -12.99 14.14
CA MET A 80 -3.01 -14.16 13.45
C MET A 80 -3.61 -15.11 14.48
N THR A 81 -4.81 -14.80 14.97
CA THR A 81 -5.57 -15.65 15.90
C THR A 81 -6.11 -16.89 15.21
N ASP A 82 -6.45 -17.93 15.99
CA ASP A 82 -7.02 -19.17 15.44
C ASP A 82 -8.38 -18.93 14.76
N GLU A 83 -9.18 -17.98 15.27
CA GLU A 83 -10.43 -17.54 14.65
C GLU A 83 -10.20 -16.95 13.25
N VAL A 84 -9.24 -16.02 13.12
CA VAL A 84 -8.88 -15.42 11.83
C VAL A 84 -8.39 -16.47 10.84
N ILE A 85 -7.55 -17.40 11.30
CA ILE A 85 -7.01 -18.46 10.44
C ILE A 85 -8.13 -19.41 9.99
N ALA A 86 -8.98 -19.85 10.91
CA ALA A 86 -10.08 -20.76 10.60
C ALA A 86 -11.05 -20.16 9.57
N GLU A 87 -11.41 -18.88 9.75
CA GLU A 87 -12.32 -18.21 8.82
C GLU A 87 -11.66 -17.93 7.47
N PHE A 88 -10.36 -17.59 7.44
CA PHE A 88 -9.60 -17.56 6.18
C PHE A 88 -9.61 -18.91 5.47
N GLU A 89 -9.26 -20.00 6.16
CA GLU A 89 -9.17 -21.33 5.54
C GLU A 89 -10.51 -21.82 5.01
N LYS A 90 -11.60 -21.51 5.73
CA LYS A 90 -12.97 -21.84 5.31
C LYS A 90 -13.29 -21.26 3.94
N HIS A 91 -12.97 -19.98 3.70
CA HIS A 91 -13.22 -19.33 2.40
C HIS A 91 -12.14 -19.66 1.37
N ALA A 92 -10.89 -19.81 1.77
CA ALA A 92 -9.79 -20.14 0.86
C ALA A 92 -10.00 -21.49 0.17
N LYS A 93 -10.58 -22.48 0.87
CA LYS A 93 -10.85 -23.83 0.34
C LYS A 93 -11.99 -23.88 -0.67
N THR A 94 -12.86 -22.88 -0.74
CA THR A 94 -13.98 -22.84 -1.70
C THR A 94 -13.60 -22.19 -3.03
N ILE A 95 -12.42 -21.58 -3.10
CA ILE A 95 -11.94 -20.86 -4.29
C ILE A 95 -10.90 -21.72 -5.01
N GLN A 96 -11.15 -21.96 -6.29
CA GLN A 96 -10.20 -22.63 -7.16
C GLN A 96 -9.11 -21.64 -7.62
N ILE A 97 -7.91 -21.79 -7.05
CA ILE A 97 -6.74 -20.99 -7.39
C ILE A 97 -5.92 -21.65 -8.48
N ALA A 98 -5.19 -20.84 -9.25
CA ALA A 98 -4.31 -21.33 -10.29
C ALA A 98 -3.26 -22.31 -9.71
N PRO A 99 -2.89 -23.38 -10.42
CA PRO A 99 -1.82 -24.26 -9.96
C PRO A 99 -0.47 -23.54 -9.94
N GLU A 100 0.46 -24.03 -9.12
CA GLU A 100 1.84 -23.54 -9.12
C GLU A 100 2.47 -23.72 -10.51
N ASP A 101 3.04 -22.65 -11.05
CA ASP A 101 3.75 -22.66 -12.31
C ASP A 101 4.93 -21.69 -12.23
N LYS A 102 6.11 -22.25 -11.95
CA LYS A 102 7.35 -21.48 -11.82
C LYS A 102 7.75 -20.77 -13.11
N LYS A 103 7.39 -21.31 -14.29
CA LYS A 103 7.70 -20.67 -15.58
C LYS A 103 6.87 -19.41 -15.78
N LYS A 104 5.63 -19.41 -15.30
CA LYS A 104 4.72 -18.25 -15.33
C LYS A 104 4.68 -17.44 -14.03
N TRP A 105 5.61 -17.70 -13.10
CA TRP A 105 5.74 -17.01 -11.82
C TRP A 105 4.51 -17.14 -10.90
N ARG A 106 3.72 -18.19 -11.11
CA ARG A 106 2.52 -18.49 -10.31
C ARG A 106 2.92 -19.35 -9.14
N ASN A 107 2.52 -18.92 -7.95
CA ASN A 107 2.85 -19.63 -6.73
C ASN A 107 1.78 -20.67 -6.34
N GLY A 108 0.56 -20.55 -6.87
CA GLY A 108 -0.57 -21.42 -6.59
C GLY A 108 -1.02 -21.45 -5.14
N ILE A 109 -0.84 -20.33 -4.41
CA ILE A 109 -1.19 -20.23 -2.99
C ILE A 109 -1.63 -18.79 -2.69
N TRP A 110 -2.44 -18.61 -1.65
CA TRP A 110 -2.77 -17.28 -1.14
C TRP A 110 -1.55 -16.53 -0.61
N VAL A 111 -1.45 -15.26 -0.95
CA VAL A 111 -0.42 -14.37 -0.43
C VAL A 111 -1.07 -13.43 0.58
N PHE A 112 -0.63 -13.51 1.83
CA PHE A 112 -0.96 -12.51 2.83
C PHE A 112 -0.15 -11.24 2.57
N ASN A 113 -0.86 -10.18 2.25
CA ASN A 113 -0.31 -8.90 1.81
C ASN A 113 -1.04 -7.74 2.49
N ALA A 114 -1.48 -7.95 3.74
CA ALA A 114 -2.03 -6.89 4.57
C ALA A 114 -0.98 -5.80 4.83
N PRO A 115 -1.41 -4.53 4.92
CA PRO A 115 -0.51 -3.45 5.29
C PRO A 115 0.03 -3.64 6.70
N VAL A 116 1.22 -3.09 6.92
CA VAL A 116 1.80 -2.97 8.25
C VAL A 116 0.85 -2.21 9.17
N GLN A 117 0.63 -2.76 10.36
CA GLN A 117 -0.31 -2.23 11.34
C GLN A 117 0.38 -1.98 12.67
N LYS A 118 -0.04 -0.90 13.34
CA LYS A 118 0.46 -0.58 14.68
C LYS A 118 -0.11 -1.58 15.68
N LYS A 119 0.74 -2.05 16.60
CA LYS A 119 0.28 -2.83 17.75
C LYS A 119 -0.76 -2.03 18.54
N GLY A 120 -1.89 -2.66 18.85
CA GLY A 120 -3.01 -2.00 19.52
C GLY A 120 -3.82 -1.06 18.62
N ALA A 121 -3.74 -1.21 17.28
CA ALA A 121 -4.65 -0.53 16.37
C ALA A 121 -6.10 -0.80 16.76
N GLN A 122 -7.00 0.17 16.61
CA GLN A 122 -8.41 0.02 16.97
C GLN A 122 -9.10 -1.10 16.17
N VAL A 123 -8.64 -1.31 14.94
CA VAL A 123 -9.11 -2.35 14.03
C VAL A 123 -7.89 -2.97 13.37
N TYR A 124 -7.84 -4.29 13.36
CA TYR A 124 -6.91 -5.03 12.53
C TYR A 124 -7.54 -5.37 11.19
N THR A 125 -6.79 -5.22 10.10
CA THR A 125 -7.20 -5.55 8.74
C THR A 125 -6.34 -6.68 8.21
N TYR A 126 -6.96 -7.65 7.56
CA TYR A 126 -6.29 -8.77 6.94
C TYR A 126 -6.64 -8.79 5.46
N HIS A 127 -5.65 -9.08 4.63
CA HIS A 127 -5.79 -9.11 3.18
C HIS A 127 -4.97 -10.28 2.65
N TRP A 128 -5.66 -11.20 1.99
CA TRP A 128 -5.06 -12.26 1.20
C TRP A 128 -5.46 -12.12 -0.25
N THR A 129 -4.52 -12.38 -1.14
CA THR A 129 -4.73 -12.39 -2.59
C THR A 129 -4.32 -13.74 -3.17
N ALA A 130 -5.11 -14.29 -4.07
CA ALA A 130 -4.73 -15.44 -4.89
C ALA A 130 -5.16 -15.24 -6.34
N GLU A 131 -4.38 -15.85 -7.21
CA GLU A 131 -4.61 -15.93 -8.64
C GLU A 131 -5.58 -17.10 -8.94
N LEU A 132 -6.59 -16.89 -9.79
CA LEU A 132 -7.65 -17.89 -10.04
C LEU A 132 -7.33 -18.84 -11.19
N ASP A 133 -7.72 -20.11 -11.08
CA ASP A 133 -7.47 -21.09 -12.15
C ASP A 133 -8.28 -20.77 -13.42
N GLY A 134 -7.76 -21.12 -14.59
CA GLY A 134 -8.46 -21.03 -15.88
C GLY A 134 -8.79 -19.61 -16.40
N HIS A 135 -8.56 -18.57 -15.61
CA HIS A 135 -9.02 -17.20 -15.91
C HIS A 135 -7.87 -16.20 -16.13
N HIS A 136 -6.81 -16.66 -16.80
CA HIS A 136 -5.57 -15.90 -17.05
C HIS A 136 -5.47 -15.23 -18.41
N ASP A 137 -6.37 -15.59 -19.31
CA ASP A 137 -6.14 -15.45 -20.75
C ASP A 137 -7.48 -15.19 -21.48
N SER A 138 -8.42 -14.47 -20.86
CA SER A 138 -9.52 -13.88 -21.63
C SER A 138 -8.93 -12.79 -22.53
N GLU A 139 -8.48 -13.18 -23.73
CA GLU A 139 -8.11 -12.22 -24.76
C GLU A 139 -9.39 -11.67 -25.38
N PHE A 140 -9.63 -10.37 -25.20
CA PHE A 140 -10.68 -9.67 -25.93
C PHE A 140 -10.11 -8.48 -26.69
N THR A 141 -10.81 -8.11 -27.75
CA THR A 141 -10.49 -6.91 -28.52
C THR A 141 -11.40 -5.80 -28.05
N ASN A 142 -10.83 -4.68 -27.59
CA ASN A 142 -11.64 -3.52 -27.22
C ASN A 142 -12.21 -2.79 -28.45
N ASP A 143 -13.03 -1.79 -28.20
CA ASP A 143 -13.62 -0.89 -29.21
C ASP A 143 -12.59 -0.21 -30.14
N LYS A 144 -11.32 -0.18 -29.75
CA LYS A 144 -10.20 0.38 -30.51
C LYS A 144 -9.35 -0.67 -31.23
N GLY A 145 -9.79 -1.92 -31.29
CA GLY A 145 -9.04 -3.00 -31.98
C GLY A 145 -7.81 -3.50 -31.20
N LYS A 146 -7.63 -3.10 -29.95
CA LYS A 146 -6.48 -3.51 -29.12
C LYS A 146 -6.81 -4.81 -28.38
N LYS A 147 -5.90 -5.78 -28.45
CA LYS A 147 -5.93 -6.98 -27.60
C LYS A 147 -5.68 -6.60 -26.15
N ILE A 148 -6.58 -7.04 -25.26
CA ILE A 148 -6.48 -6.87 -23.81
C ILE A 148 -6.43 -8.24 -23.18
N ASN A 149 -5.48 -8.43 -22.27
CA ASN A 149 -5.33 -9.63 -21.48
C ASN A 149 -5.88 -9.38 -20.08
N GLU A 150 -6.88 -10.17 -19.71
CA GLU A 150 -7.49 -10.09 -18.40
C GLU A 150 -6.96 -11.18 -17.47
N GLN A 151 -6.64 -10.80 -16.24
CA GLN A 151 -6.18 -11.70 -15.19
C GLN A 151 -7.15 -11.67 -14.01
N HIS A 152 -7.64 -12.82 -13.56
CA HIS A 152 -8.57 -12.87 -12.43
C HIS A 152 -7.89 -13.23 -11.12
N PHE A 153 -8.35 -12.58 -10.06
CA PHE A 153 -7.86 -12.75 -8.70
C PHE A 153 -9.04 -12.89 -7.75
N ALA A 154 -8.81 -13.53 -6.60
CA ALA A 154 -9.68 -13.41 -5.45
C ALA A 154 -8.96 -12.71 -4.30
N HIS A 155 -9.75 -11.94 -3.53
CA HIS A 155 -9.34 -11.39 -2.25
C HIS A 155 -10.21 -11.96 -1.14
N ILE A 156 -9.57 -12.28 -0.02
CA ILE A 156 -10.23 -12.48 1.27
C ILE A 156 -9.80 -11.30 2.15
N ASP A 157 -10.76 -10.44 2.45
CA ASP A 157 -10.59 -9.27 3.30
C ASP A 157 -11.29 -9.50 4.62
N MET A 158 -10.58 -9.36 5.73
CA MET A 158 -11.15 -9.53 7.06
C MET A 158 -10.80 -8.35 7.96
N THR A 159 -11.67 -8.05 8.92
CA THR A 159 -11.35 -7.09 9.99
C THR A 159 -11.64 -7.70 11.35
N ALA A 160 -10.83 -7.32 12.34
CA ALA A 160 -11.01 -7.72 13.73
C ALA A 160 -10.93 -6.50 14.65
N ASP A 161 -11.59 -6.60 15.80
CA ASP A 161 -11.48 -5.61 16.87
C ASP A 161 -10.07 -5.57 17.45
N GLY A 162 -9.52 -4.37 17.61
CA GLY A 162 -8.16 -4.17 18.09
C GLY A 162 -7.86 -4.63 19.51
N LYS A 163 -8.89 -4.65 20.37
CA LYS A 163 -8.75 -4.95 21.81
C LYS A 163 -9.09 -6.40 22.12
N THR A 164 -10.12 -6.92 21.47
CA THR A 164 -10.68 -8.26 21.72
C THR A 164 -10.26 -9.27 20.67
N GLU A 165 -9.70 -8.82 19.54
CA GLU A 165 -9.26 -9.64 18.40
C GLU A 165 -10.37 -10.47 17.73
N LYS A 166 -11.63 -10.24 18.14
CA LYS A 166 -12.82 -10.86 17.55
C LYS A 166 -13.06 -10.33 16.15
N LEU A 167 -13.48 -11.20 15.24
CA LEU A 167 -13.83 -10.80 13.89
C LEU A 167 -15.00 -9.79 13.89
N ARG A 168 -14.85 -8.76 13.06
CA ARG A 168 -15.86 -7.74 12.78
C ARG A 168 -16.45 -7.88 11.40
N SER A 169 -15.64 -8.30 10.41
CA SER A 169 -16.13 -8.56 9.07
C SER A 169 -15.28 -9.56 8.30
N VAL A 170 -15.92 -10.24 7.36
CA VAL A 170 -15.26 -11.06 6.34
C VAL A 170 -15.90 -10.74 5.00
N ARG A 171 -15.07 -10.59 3.97
CA ARG A 171 -15.51 -10.32 2.61
C ARG A 171 -14.64 -11.10 1.63
N VAL A 172 -15.29 -11.73 0.66
CA VAL A 172 -14.64 -12.56 -0.35
C VAL A 172 -15.08 -12.07 -1.72
N ILE A 173 -14.12 -11.68 -2.56
CA ILE A 173 -14.41 -10.95 -3.79
C ILE A 173 -13.49 -11.43 -4.90
N LYS A 174 -14.05 -11.66 -6.09
CA LYS A 174 -13.30 -11.86 -7.32
C LYS A 174 -13.14 -10.54 -8.07
N TYR A 175 -11.95 -10.31 -8.60
CA TYR A 175 -11.59 -9.15 -9.40
C TYR A 175 -10.93 -9.59 -10.69
N HIS A 176 -11.07 -8.77 -11.72
CA HIS A 176 -10.19 -8.82 -12.87
C HIS A 176 -9.19 -7.68 -12.82
N VAL A 177 -8.04 -7.89 -13.45
CA VAL A 177 -7.04 -6.86 -13.75
C VAL A 177 -6.66 -7.01 -15.22
N THR A 178 -6.74 -5.92 -15.98
CA THR A 178 -6.23 -5.87 -17.34
C THR A 178 -4.71 -5.66 -17.31
N LYS A 179 -3.94 -6.51 -17.99
CA LYS A 179 -2.47 -6.44 -17.94
C LYS A 179 -1.93 -5.17 -18.60
N GLU A 180 -2.60 -4.66 -19.62
CA GLU A 180 -2.14 -3.53 -20.42
C GLU A 180 -2.42 -2.16 -19.79
N THR A 181 -3.54 -2.03 -19.07
CA THR A 181 -3.94 -0.76 -18.44
C THR A 181 -3.82 -0.78 -16.93
N GLY A 182 -3.69 -1.96 -16.31
CA GLY A 182 -3.72 -2.12 -14.86
C GLY A 182 -5.09 -1.83 -14.25
N GLU A 183 -6.12 -1.66 -15.08
CA GLU A 183 -7.48 -1.40 -14.62
C GLU A 183 -8.00 -2.62 -13.88
N LYS A 184 -8.54 -2.37 -12.69
CA LYS A 184 -9.09 -3.39 -11.82
C LYS A 184 -10.59 -3.22 -11.73
N GLY A 185 -11.33 -4.25 -12.10
CA GLY A 185 -12.78 -4.30 -11.97
C GLY A 185 -13.21 -5.40 -11.00
N LYS A 186 -14.26 -5.12 -10.23
CA LYS A 186 -14.90 -6.14 -9.40
C LYS A 186 -15.73 -7.04 -10.32
N LEU A 187 -15.47 -8.35 -10.28
CA LEU A 187 -16.27 -9.34 -11.00
C LEU A 187 -17.47 -9.78 -10.17
N GLU A 188 -17.21 -10.24 -8.94
CA GLU A 188 -18.21 -10.93 -8.13
C GLU A 188 -17.90 -10.78 -6.63
N GLU A 189 -18.92 -10.62 -5.79
CA GLU A 189 -18.78 -10.76 -4.33
C GLU A 189 -19.39 -12.09 -3.91
N LEU A 190 -18.52 -13.03 -3.56
CA LEU A 190 -18.93 -14.39 -3.19
C LEU A 190 -19.52 -14.43 -1.79
N TYR A 191 -19.02 -13.57 -0.90
CA TYR A 191 -19.39 -13.59 0.50
C TYR A 191 -19.14 -12.24 1.15
N LYS A 192 -20.05 -11.85 2.05
CA LYS A 192 -19.90 -10.71 2.92
C LYS A 192 -20.66 -10.96 4.22
N GLN A 193 -19.97 -10.88 5.34
CA GLN A 193 -20.56 -10.96 6.66
C GLN A 193 -19.97 -9.88 7.57
N THR A 194 -20.83 -9.28 8.38
CA THR A 194 -20.46 -8.38 9.47
C THR A 194 -20.95 -9.00 10.77
N PHE A 195 -20.04 -9.11 11.73
CA PHE A 195 -20.30 -9.65 13.06
C PHE A 195 -20.68 -8.49 13.99
N LYS A 196 -21.61 -8.74 14.90
CA LYS A 196 -22.09 -7.77 15.88
C LYS A 196 -21.34 -7.91 17.19
#